data_AF-A0A1C7N8B7-F1
#
_entry.id   AF-A0A1C7N8B7-F1
#
_cell.length_a   1.000
_cell.length_b   1.000
_cell.length_c   1.000
_cell.angle_alpha   90.00
_cell.angle_beta   90.00
_cell.angle_gamma   90.00
#
_symmetry.space_group_name_H-M   'P 1'
#
loop_
_entity.id
_entity.type
_entity.pdbx_description
1 polymer ?
#
loop_
_entity_poly.entity_id
_entity_poly.type
_entity_poly.pdbx_seq_one_letter_code
_entity_poly.pdbx_strand_id
1 'polypeptide(L)'
;MVIRKKQFEEHSDSDQDGYAYDSQEEEEVHDESDLDESDEENEEDEDEYEEENEEDDKAAQLAKIKRDLAHVSFEQLAEIKGKMGMKDHSHDKKSKISKEQILKDLKGAATKIKKTNKVKLTKDDMKRENKHRPMEVSSKRAVGRFKEVVPVQAEKRRDPRFDKLSGQLNQDLFEKSYGFLNDYKKSEMDMLRQRLKKEKDPEEAEKLKGLLVKMVSAEKQDQEKKRKQALFRERKKQEAELVKQGKTPYFLKRSEKRKLDLMDRYEKLGAKSVDRILEKRRKKNTAKDRKHLPFKRRSAE
;
A
#
# COMPACT_ATOMS: atom_id res chain seq x y z
N MET A 1 8.78 19.27 -65.17
CA MET A 1 9.63 19.93 -64.14
C MET A 1 9.52 19.18 -62.83
N VAL A 2 10.61 18.48 -62.50
CA VAL A 2 11.07 17.92 -61.22
C VAL A 2 10.09 17.84 -60.04
N ILE A 3 9.60 16.63 -59.78
CA ILE A 3 9.03 16.20 -58.49
C ILE A 3 10.21 15.79 -57.59
N ARG A 4 10.51 16.58 -56.56
CA ARG A 4 11.56 16.26 -55.57
C ARG A 4 11.05 15.20 -54.59
N LYS A 5 11.53 13.96 -54.74
CA LYS A 5 11.54 12.94 -53.68
C LYS A 5 12.38 13.47 -52.52
N LYS A 6 11.75 13.75 -51.37
CA LYS A 6 12.45 13.84 -50.08
C LYS A 6 12.60 12.42 -49.55
N GLN A 7 13.83 11.98 -49.39
CA GLN A 7 14.14 10.73 -48.71
C GLN A 7 13.81 10.87 -47.22
N PHE A 8 13.05 9.90 -46.72
CA PHE A 8 12.74 9.70 -45.32
C PHE A 8 13.81 8.72 -44.81
N GLU A 9 14.79 9.21 -44.07
CA GLU A 9 15.74 8.35 -43.37
C GLU A 9 15.05 7.85 -42.09
N GLU A 10 14.55 6.63 -42.15
CA GLU A 10 14.22 5.84 -40.96
C GLU A 10 15.53 5.52 -40.23
N HIS A 11 15.71 6.06 -39.03
CA HIS A 11 16.63 5.48 -38.06
C HIS A 11 15.79 4.69 -37.06
N SER A 12 15.66 3.40 -37.34
CA SER A 12 15.34 2.40 -36.32
C SER A 12 16.59 2.18 -35.48
N ASP A 13 16.60 2.64 -34.24
CA ASP A 13 17.53 2.14 -33.23
C ASP A 13 16.70 1.45 -32.16
N SER A 14 16.49 0.15 -32.39
CA SER A 14 16.00 -0.80 -31.42
C SER A 14 17.19 -1.31 -30.61
N ASP A 15 17.50 -0.64 -29.51
CA ASP A 15 18.34 -1.22 -28.46
C ASP A 15 17.45 -1.66 -27.31
N GLN A 16 16.84 -2.83 -27.54
CA GLN A 16 16.55 -3.80 -26.49
C GLN A 16 17.89 -4.34 -26.01
N ASP A 17 18.14 -4.34 -24.69
CA ASP A 17 19.14 -5.13 -23.94
C ASP A 17 19.26 -4.51 -22.53
N GLY A 18 18.72 -5.11 -21.48
CA GLY A 18 19.45 -6.11 -20.71
C GLY A 18 19.34 -5.75 -19.22
N TYR A 19 18.27 -6.23 -18.56
CA TYR A 19 18.11 -6.11 -17.11
C TYR A 19 19.25 -6.85 -16.42
N ALA A 20 20.24 -6.11 -15.94
CA ALA A 20 21.32 -6.62 -15.13
C ALA A 20 20.76 -6.96 -13.74
N TYR A 21 20.74 -8.26 -13.45
CA TYR A 21 20.51 -8.87 -12.15
C TYR A 21 21.66 -8.48 -11.23
N ASP A 22 21.39 -7.69 -10.19
CA ASP A 22 22.36 -7.41 -9.12
C ASP A 22 22.22 -8.54 -8.09
N SER A 23 23.03 -9.59 -8.27
CA SER A 23 23.28 -10.64 -7.28
C SER A 23 24.04 -10.02 -6.10
N GLN A 24 23.35 -9.74 -5.01
CA GLN A 24 23.99 -9.54 -3.71
C GLN A 24 24.22 -10.90 -3.06
N GLU A 25 25.49 -11.16 -2.79
CA GLU A 25 26.00 -12.28 -2.00
C GLU A 25 25.37 -12.31 -0.61
N GLU A 26 25.09 -13.55 -0.19
CA GLU A 26 24.59 -13.95 1.12
C GLU A 26 25.60 -13.65 2.23
N GLU A 27 25.15 -13.02 3.32
CA GLU A 27 25.81 -13.12 4.62
C GLU A 27 24.77 -13.65 5.61
N GLU A 28 24.91 -14.93 5.92
CA GLU A 28 24.13 -15.72 6.86
C GLU A 28 24.54 -15.33 8.29
N VAL A 29 23.61 -14.77 9.08
CA VAL A 29 23.80 -14.57 10.52
C VAL A 29 22.66 -15.26 11.26
N HIS A 30 23.02 -16.39 11.86
CA HIS A 30 22.23 -17.18 12.78
C HIS A 30 22.11 -16.41 14.11
N ASP A 31 20.90 -16.07 14.54
CA ASP A 31 20.63 -15.63 15.93
C ASP A 31 19.44 -16.43 16.45
N GLU A 32 19.75 -17.37 17.33
CA GLU A 32 18.84 -18.24 18.07
C GLU A 32 18.39 -17.48 19.32
N SER A 33 17.10 -17.19 19.44
CA SER A 33 16.51 -16.73 20.70
C SER A 33 15.23 -17.52 20.99
N ASP A 34 15.38 -18.47 21.90
CA ASP A 34 14.33 -19.24 22.57
C ASP A 34 13.18 -18.35 23.07
N LEU A 35 11.96 -18.72 22.68
CA LEU A 35 10.70 -18.20 23.23
C LEU A 35 10.22 -19.21 24.29
N ASP A 36 10.44 -18.87 25.55
CA ASP A 36 9.86 -19.54 26.72
C ASP A 36 8.44 -18.98 26.95
N GLU A 37 7.43 -19.84 26.84
CA GLU A 37 6.01 -19.53 26.95
C GLU A 37 5.58 -19.77 28.40
N SER A 38 5.50 -18.69 29.19
CA SER A 38 4.99 -18.71 30.56
C SER A 38 3.47 -18.63 30.59
N ASP A 39 2.86 -19.68 31.14
CA ASP A 39 1.45 -19.89 31.44
C ASP A 39 0.97 -18.92 32.54
N GLU A 40 -0.03 -18.09 32.27
CA GLU A 40 -0.74 -17.27 33.27
C GLU A 40 -2.19 -17.78 33.40
N GLU A 41 -2.45 -18.50 34.49
CA GLU A 41 -3.78 -18.92 34.93
C GLU A 41 -4.58 -17.70 35.43
N ASN A 42 -5.85 -17.62 35.05
CA ASN A 42 -6.80 -16.64 35.58
C ASN A 42 -8.05 -17.37 36.08
N GLU A 43 -8.40 -17.10 37.35
CA GLU A 43 -9.53 -17.63 38.11
C GLU A 43 -10.88 -16.97 37.69
N GLU A 44 -11.97 -17.39 38.36
CA GLU A 44 -13.38 -16.97 38.29
C GLU A 44 -14.28 -17.91 37.43
N ASP A 45 -15.43 -18.43 37.87
CA ASP A 45 -16.15 -18.48 39.15
C ASP A 45 -17.25 -19.55 38.98
N GLU A 46 -17.54 -20.31 40.06
CA GLU A 46 -18.63 -21.29 40.13
C GLU A 46 -19.95 -20.63 40.56
N ASP A 47 -21.04 -20.86 39.82
CA ASP A 47 -22.40 -20.64 40.35
C ASP A 47 -23.32 -21.80 39.94
N GLU A 48 -23.70 -22.59 40.96
CA GLU A 48 -24.70 -23.66 40.96
C GLU A 48 -26.00 -23.12 41.56
N TYR A 49 -27.14 -23.22 40.85
CA TYR A 49 -28.49 -23.39 41.45
C TYR A 49 -29.45 -24.04 40.43
N GLU A 50 -29.95 -25.23 40.76
CA GLU A 50 -31.07 -25.91 40.10
C GLU A 50 -32.41 -25.48 40.71
N GLU A 51 -33.42 -25.20 39.86
CA GLU A 51 -34.82 -25.16 40.28
C GLU A 51 -35.73 -25.64 39.13
N GLU A 52 -36.18 -26.90 39.21
CA GLU A 52 -37.15 -27.52 38.30
C GLU A 52 -38.52 -26.83 38.40
N ASN A 53 -39.06 -26.33 37.28
CA ASN A 53 -40.40 -25.76 37.21
C ASN A 53 -41.20 -26.38 36.05
N GLU A 54 -42.48 -26.68 36.30
CA GLU A 54 -43.49 -27.41 35.50
C GLU A 54 -43.80 -26.86 34.08
N GLU A 55 -42.92 -26.06 33.49
CA GLU A 55 -43.03 -25.46 32.16
C GLU A 55 -42.52 -26.37 31.03
N ASP A 56 -41.60 -27.29 31.34
CA ASP A 56 -40.97 -28.17 30.35
C ASP A 56 -41.93 -29.18 29.71
N ASP A 57 -42.92 -29.67 30.46
CA ASP A 57 -43.93 -30.60 29.95
C ASP A 57 -44.90 -29.94 28.95
N LYS A 58 -45.24 -28.66 29.18
CA LYS A 58 -46.04 -27.87 28.21
C LYS A 58 -45.22 -27.55 26.98
N ALA A 59 -43.94 -27.24 27.14
CA ALA A 59 -43.01 -26.99 26.03
C ALA A 59 -42.83 -28.24 25.16
N ALA A 60 -42.71 -29.43 25.77
CA ALA A 60 -42.62 -30.70 25.05
C ALA A 60 -43.90 -31.02 24.25
N GLN A 61 -45.08 -30.77 24.83
CA GLN A 61 -46.37 -30.94 24.13
C GLN A 61 -46.52 -29.95 22.96
N LEU A 62 -46.15 -28.69 23.15
CA LEU A 62 -46.12 -27.67 22.08
C LEU A 62 -45.13 -28.04 20.98
N ALA A 63 -43.95 -28.57 21.32
CA ALA A 63 -42.95 -29.01 20.35
C ALA A 63 -43.47 -30.19 19.50
N LYS A 64 -44.22 -31.12 20.10
CA LYS A 64 -44.86 -32.23 19.37
C LYS A 64 -45.93 -31.72 18.40
N ILE A 65 -46.80 -30.80 18.84
CA ILE A 65 -47.79 -30.16 17.97
C ILE A 65 -47.11 -29.39 16.84
N LYS A 66 -46.04 -28.65 17.12
CA LYS A 66 -45.26 -27.93 16.09
C LYS A 66 -44.68 -28.88 15.03
N ARG A 67 -44.16 -30.05 15.44
CA ARG A 67 -43.67 -31.08 14.50
C ARG A 67 -44.80 -31.65 13.64
N ASP A 68 -45.95 -31.95 14.23
CA ASP A 68 -47.11 -32.49 13.49
C ASP A 68 -47.68 -31.45 12.50
N LEU A 69 -47.70 -30.16 12.87
CA LEU A 69 -48.14 -29.06 12.01
C LEU A 69 -47.13 -28.68 10.92
N ALA A 70 -45.85 -29.03 11.06
CA ALA A 70 -44.80 -28.68 10.09
C ALA A 70 -45.04 -29.28 8.69
N HIS A 71 -45.82 -30.36 8.61
CA HIS A 71 -46.14 -31.03 7.34
C HIS A 71 -47.46 -30.53 6.70
N VAL A 72 -48.15 -29.59 7.34
CA VAL A 72 -49.40 -28.99 6.83
C VAL A 72 -49.08 -27.66 6.15
N SER A 73 -49.65 -27.43 4.96
CA SER A 73 -49.41 -26.18 4.22
C SER A 73 -50.00 -24.96 4.94
N PHE A 74 -49.37 -23.79 4.79
CA PHE A 74 -49.76 -22.56 5.48
C PHE A 74 -51.22 -22.13 5.19
N GLU A 75 -51.71 -22.36 3.98
CA GLU A 75 -53.10 -22.09 3.59
C GLU A 75 -54.10 -22.92 4.40
N GLN A 76 -53.80 -24.20 4.63
CA GLN A 76 -54.63 -25.09 5.45
C GLN A 76 -54.59 -24.71 6.93
N LEU A 77 -53.44 -24.25 7.43
CA LEU A 77 -53.34 -23.72 8.80
C LEU A 77 -54.19 -22.44 8.95
N ALA A 78 -54.26 -21.59 7.93
CA ALA A 78 -55.12 -20.40 7.92
C ALA A 78 -56.62 -20.76 7.87
N GLU A 79 -57.02 -21.75 7.05
CA GLU A 79 -58.40 -22.27 7.06
C GLU A 79 -58.78 -22.89 8.40
N ILE A 80 -57.90 -23.70 8.97
CA ILE A 80 -58.10 -24.33 10.29
C ILE A 80 -58.20 -23.25 11.37
N LYS A 81 -57.36 -22.20 11.33
CA LYS A 81 -57.46 -21.06 12.23
C LYS A 81 -58.80 -20.31 12.08
N GLY A 82 -59.29 -20.16 10.84
CA GLY A 82 -60.60 -19.57 10.56
C GLY A 82 -61.76 -20.43 11.08
N LYS A 83 -61.69 -21.75 10.93
CA LYS A 83 -62.68 -22.72 11.43
C LYS A 83 -62.61 -22.91 12.96
N MET A 84 -61.44 -22.78 13.56
CA MET A 84 -61.22 -22.83 15.03
C MET A 84 -61.67 -21.56 15.76
N GLY A 85 -62.19 -20.55 15.04
CA GLY A 85 -63.00 -19.50 15.63
C GLY A 85 -62.27 -18.56 16.59
N MET A 86 -60.96 -18.34 16.43
CA MET A 86 -60.23 -17.29 17.15
C MET A 86 -60.37 -15.94 16.42
N LYS A 87 -61.62 -15.49 16.28
CA LYS A 87 -61.95 -14.10 16.02
C LYS A 87 -62.51 -13.57 17.33
N ASP A 88 -61.76 -12.66 17.93
CA ASP A 88 -62.09 -12.05 19.21
C ASP A 88 -63.54 -11.52 19.21
N HIS A 89 -64.25 -11.82 20.30
CA HIS A 89 -65.54 -11.26 20.72
C HIS A 89 -66.81 -11.59 19.91
N SER A 90 -67.47 -12.70 20.27
CA SER A 90 -68.92 -12.70 20.57
C SER A 90 -69.34 -14.07 21.10
N HIS A 91 -70.05 -14.07 22.23
CA HIS A 91 -70.68 -15.25 22.80
C HIS A 91 -71.68 -15.88 21.80
N ASP A 92 -71.81 -17.20 21.92
CA ASP A 92 -72.81 -18.07 21.29
C ASP A 92 -72.43 -18.82 20.01
N LYS A 93 -72.46 -20.16 20.17
CA LYS A 93 -72.36 -21.25 19.17
C LYS A 93 -70.95 -21.76 18.88
N LYS A 94 -70.39 -22.51 19.85
CA LYS A 94 -69.32 -23.49 19.59
C LYS A 94 -69.88 -24.66 18.76
N SER A 95 -69.73 -24.65 17.44
CA SER A 95 -69.95 -25.84 16.62
C SER A 95 -68.86 -26.87 16.93
N LYS A 96 -69.22 -27.99 17.56
CA LYS A 96 -68.31 -29.09 17.88
C LYS A 96 -67.94 -29.84 16.59
N ILE A 97 -66.93 -29.35 15.87
CA ILE A 97 -66.31 -30.11 14.77
C ILE A 97 -65.50 -31.24 15.43
N SER A 98 -65.77 -32.49 15.07
CA SER A 98 -65.09 -33.63 15.68
C SER A 98 -63.64 -33.74 15.16
N LYS A 99 -62.72 -34.16 16.05
CA LYS A 99 -61.29 -34.38 15.74
C LYS A 99 -61.09 -35.29 14.51
N GLU A 100 -62.02 -36.20 14.26
CA GLU A 100 -62.00 -37.15 13.15
C GLU A 100 -62.33 -36.51 11.79
N GLN A 101 -63.21 -35.51 11.75
CA GLN A 101 -63.49 -34.75 10.52
C GLN A 101 -62.27 -33.92 10.11
N ILE A 102 -61.58 -33.33 11.09
CA ILE A 102 -60.33 -32.58 10.88
C ILE A 102 -59.24 -33.51 10.30
N LEU A 103 -59.11 -34.74 10.81
CA LEU A 103 -58.14 -35.72 10.30
C LEU A 103 -58.49 -36.22 8.88
N LYS A 104 -59.77 -36.34 8.52
CA LYS A 104 -60.19 -36.67 7.15
C LYS A 104 -59.91 -35.54 6.18
N ASP A 105 -60.19 -34.30 6.56
CA ASP A 105 -59.90 -33.12 5.74
C ASP A 105 -58.39 -32.95 5.53
N LEU A 106 -57.58 -33.15 6.57
CA LEU A 106 -56.11 -33.13 6.48
C LEU A 106 -55.57 -34.22 5.54
N LYS A 107 -56.08 -35.46 5.62
CA LYS A 107 -55.67 -36.55 4.71
C LYS A 107 -56.13 -36.31 3.27
N GLY A 108 -57.34 -35.79 3.07
CA GLY A 108 -57.86 -35.40 1.76
C GLY A 108 -57.05 -34.27 1.11
N ALA A 109 -56.57 -33.33 1.91
CA ALA A 109 -55.76 -32.22 1.43
C ALA A 109 -54.29 -32.64 1.16
N ALA A 110 -53.71 -33.52 2.00
CA ALA A 110 -52.38 -34.08 1.80
C ALA A 110 -52.24 -34.92 0.52
N THR A 111 -53.32 -35.59 0.09
CA THR A 111 -53.33 -36.39 -1.16
C THR A 111 -53.44 -35.53 -2.42
N LYS A 112 -54.04 -34.33 -2.35
CA LYS A 112 -54.08 -33.36 -3.46
C LYS A 112 -52.72 -32.67 -3.70
N ILE A 113 -51.96 -32.41 -2.63
CA ILE A 113 -50.64 -31.75 -2.70
C ILE A 113 -49.61 -32.57 -3.50
N LYS A 114 -49.71 -33.91 -3.52
CA LYS A 114 -48.77 -34.77 -4.27
C LYS A 114 -48.95 -34.75 -5.80
N LYS A 115 -50.03 -34.16 -6.33
CA LYS A 115 -50.38 -34.23 -7.76
C LYS A 115 -50.31 -32.90 -8.52
N THR A 116 -49.72 -31.85 -7.95
CA THR A 116 -49.45 -30.62 -8.71
C THR A 116 -48.01 -30.64 -9.22
N ASN A 117 -47.84 -30.86 -10.53
CA ASN A 117 -46.58 -30.65 -11.22
C ASN A 117 -45.99 -29.29 -10.82
N LYS A 118 -44.71 -29.27 -10.44
CA LYS A 118 -43.98 -28.03 -10.10
C LYS A 118 -43.99 -27.10 -11.33
N VAL A 119 -44.92 -26.14 -11.36
CA VAL A 119 -44.93 -25.10 -12.38
C VAL A 119 -43.71 -24.22 -12.14
N LYS A 120 -42.78 -24.18 -13.10
CA LYS A 120 -41.67 -23.23 -13.05
C LYS A 120 -42.27 -21.84 -13.32
N LEU A 121 -42.34 -21.00 -12.28
CA LEU A 121 -42.74 -19.60 -12.43
C LEU A 121 -41.79 -18.91 -13.42
N THR A 122 -42.35 -18.13 -14.34
CA THR A 122 -41.57 -17.37 -15.31
C THR A 122 -41.03 -16.08 -14.67
N LYS A 123 -40.09 -15.41 -15.34
CA LYS A 123 -39.52 -14.14 -14.82
C LYS A 123 -40.57 -13.04 -14.66
N ASP A 124 -41.66 -13.10 -15.42
CA ASP A 124 -42.75 -12.12 -15.32
C ASP A 124 -43.64 -12.39 -14.11
N ASP A 125 -43.83 -13.65 -13.73
CA ASP A 125 -44.54 -14.04 -12.49
C ASP A 125 -43.75 -13.65 -11.22
N MET A 126 -42.42 -13.53 -11.34
CA MET A 126 -41.53 -13.12 -10.24
C MET A 126 -41.36 -11.59 -10.12
N LYS A 127 -42.06 -10.79 -10.93
CA LYS A 127 -42.05 -9.33 -10.80
C LYS A 127 -42.95 -8.89 -9.65
N ARG A 128 -42.54 -7.83 -8.96
CA ARG A 128 -43.39 -7.14 -7.98
C ARG A 128 -44.56 -6.48 -8.72
N GLU A 129 -45.79 -6.65 -8.25
CA GLU A 129 -46.92 -5.89 -8.81
C GLU A 129 -46.80 -4.39 -8.52
N ASN A 130 -46.25 -4.02 -7.35
CA ASN A 130 -46.05 -2.62 -6.95
C ASN A 130 -44.63 -2.37 -6.43
N LYS A 131 -44.11 -1.16 -6.65
CA LYS A 131 -42.73 -0.76 -6.30
C LYS A 131 -42.40 -0.84 -4.81
N HIS A 132 -43.41 -0.73 -3.94
CA HIS A 132 -43.26 -0.73 -2.48
C HIS A 132 -43.47 -2.10 -1.84
N ARG A 133 -43.68 -3.18 -2.62
CA ARG A 133 -43.83 -4.54 -2.10
C ARG A 133 -42.47 -5.25 -2.03
N PRO A 134 -42.14 -5.97 -0.95
CA PRO A 134 -40.98 -6.86 -0.93
C PRO A 134 -41.11 -7.95 -2.02
N MET A 135 -39.97 -8.45 -2.50
CA MET A 135 -39.92 -9.53 -3.50
C MET A 135 -39.16 -10.70 -2.96
N GLU A 136 -39.78 -11.87 -3.06
CA GLU A 136 -39.14 -13.13 -2.74
C GLU A 136 -38.09 -13.45 -3.81
N VAL A 137 -36.89 -13.78 -3.35
CA VAL A 137 -35.78 -14.22 -4.22
C VAL A 137 -35.38 -15.63 -3.83
N SER A 138 -35.05 -16.46 -4.82
CA SER A 138 -34.61 -17.83 -4.56
C SER A 138 -33.27 -17.84 -3.82
N SER A 139 -33.16 -18.65 -2.77
CA SER A 139 -31.91 -18.90 -2.05
C SER A 139 -30.79 -19.50 -2.92
N LYS A 140 -31.12 -20.04 -4.10
CA LYS A 140 -30.15 -20.58 -5.06
C LYS A 140 -29.49 -19.50 -5.93
N ARG A 141 -29.96 -18.27 -5.88
CA ARG A 141 -29.38 -17.16 -6.66
C ARG A 141 -28.13 -16.67 -5.93
N ALA A 142 -26.96 -16.91 -6.53
CA ALA A 142 -25.69 -16.43 -5.99
C ALA A 142 -25.68 -14.90 -5.88
N VAL A 143 -25.19 -14.38 -4.75
CA VAL A 143 -25.00 -12.95 -4.54
C VAL A 143 -23.80 -12.48 -5.36
N GLY A 144 -23.90 -11.31 -5.99
CA GLY A 144 -22.77 -10.72 -6.72
C GLY A 144 -21.60 -10.40 -5.79
N ARG A 145 -20.37 -10.63 -6.24
CA ARG A 145 -19.15 -10.40 -5.44
C ARG A 145 -18.81 -8.92 -5.24
N PHE A 146 -19.29 -8.06 -6.15
CA PHE A 146 -19.06 -6.63 -6.09
C PHE A 146 -20.11 -5.97 -5.20
N LYS A 147 -19.68 -5.55 -4.01
CA LYS A 147 -20.43 -4.60 -3.18
C LYS A 147 -20.09 -3.19 -3.66
N GLU A 148 -21.08 -2.34 -3.82
CA GLU A 148 -20.87 -0.91 -4.04
C GLU A 148 -20.36 -0.30 -2.72
N VAL A 149 -19.04 -0.19 -2.60
CA VAL A 149 -18.41 0.47 -1.45
C VAL A 149 -18.55 1.96 -1.68
N VAL A 150 -19.57 2.57 -1.07
CA VAL A 150 -19.68 4.03 -1.00
C VAL A 150 -18.55 4.52 -0.09
N PRO A 151 -17.55 5.26 -0.60
CA PRO A 151 -16.48 5.75 0.24
C PRO A 151 -17.06 6.74 1.25
N VAL A 152 -17.11 6.34 2.52
CA VAL A 152 -17.43 7.24 3.63
C VAL A 152 -16.28 8.24 3.73
N GLN A 153 -16.58 9.53 3.81
CA GLN A 153 -15.58 10.57 4.05
C GLN A 153 -15.07 10.46 5.49
N ALA A 154 -14.11 9.56 5.71
CA ALA A 154 -13.41 9.47 6.98
C ALA A 154 -12.41 10.63 7.10
N GLU A 155 -12.37 11.27 8.26
CA GLU A 155 -11.38 12.30 8.57
C GLU A 155 -9.98 11.67 8.58
N LYS A 156 -9.17 12.03 7.57
CA LYS A 156 -7.76 11.61 7.52
C LYS A 156 -6.94 12.55 8.39
N ARG A 157 -6.34 12.01 9.46
CA ARG A 157 -5.33 12.75 10.24
C ARG A 157 -4.16 13.11 9.32
N ARG A 158 -3.91 14.41 9.16
CA ARG A 158 -2.82 14.93 8.31
C ARG A 158 -1.59 15.18 9.18
N ASP A 159 -0.54 14.40 8.94
CA ASP A 159 0.79 14.70 9.49
C ASP A 159 1.57 15.49 8.43
N PRO A 160 2.00 16.72 8.70
CA PRO A 160 2.70 17.53 7.71
C PRO A 160 4.01 16.90 7.21
N ARG A 161 4.61 15.97 7.96
CA ARG A 161 5.80 15.23 7.55
C ARG A 161 5.50 14.19 6.47
N PHE A 162 4.28 13.64 6.48
CA PHE A 162 3.87 12.53 5.62
C PHE A 162 2.79 12.93 4.60
N ASP A 163 2.17 14.10 4.76
CA ASP A 163 1.16 14.62 3.85
C ASP A 163 1.82 15.27 2.63
N LYS A 164 1.46 14.76 1.44
CA LYS A 164 1.93 15.26 0.14
C LYS A 164 1.55 16.72 -0.10
N LEU A 165 0.50 17.21 0.57
CA LEU A 165 0.04 18.60 0.46
C LEU A 165 0.96 19.61 1.17
N SER A 166 1.83 19.16 2.08
CA SER A 166 2.72 20.02 2.86
C SER A 166 3.91 20.57 2.06
N GLY A 167 4.07 20.17 0.79
CA GLY A 167 5.11 20.66 -0.11
C GLY A 167 6.41 19.85 -0.05
N GLN A 168 7.45 20.38 -0.70
CA GLN A 168 8.78 19.76 -0.77
C GLN A 168 9.82 20.57 0.01
N LEU A 169 10.94 19.93 0.35
CA LEU A 169 12.03 20.58 1.07
C LEU A 169 12.61 21.77 0.28
N ASN A 170 12.39 22.97 0.82
CA ASN A 170 13.05 24.19 0.34
C ASN A 170 14.43 24.31 1.00
N GLN A 171 15.47 23.84 0.31
CA GLN A 171 16.85 23.86 0.82
C GLN A 171 17.29 25.27 1.26
N ASP A 172 17.00 26.30 0.46
CA ASP A 172 17.37 27.69 0.77
C ASP A 172 16.72 28.22 2.05
N LEU A 173 15.46 27.85 2.32
CA LEU A 173 14.76 28.26 3.53
C LEU A 173 15.30 27.50 4.73
N PHE A 174 15.48 26.18 4.58
CA PHE A 174 16.04 25.31 5.61
C PHE A 174 17.43 25.77 6.05
N GLU A 175 18.32 26.10 5.11
CA GLU A 175 19.66 26.59 5.40
C GLU A 175 19.65 27.92 6.18
N LYS A 176 18.65 28.78 5.92
CA LYS A 176 18.49 30.05 6.63
C LYS A 176 17.88 29.86 8.02
N SER A 177 16.83 29.06 8.14
CA SER A 177 16.13 28.84 9.42
C SER A 177 16.96 28.01 10.40
N TYR A 178 17.71 27.03 9.89
CA TYR A 178 18.54 26.13 10.69
C TYR A 178 20.04 26.40 10.53
N GLY A 179 20.41 27.64 10.18
CA GLY A 179 21.81 28.04 10.00
C GLY A 179 22.67 27.82 11.25
N PHE A 180 22.07 27.96 12.44
CA PHE A 180 22.71 27.76 13.73
C PHE A 180 23.30 26.35 13.91
N LEU A 181 22.71 25.33 13.27
CA LEU A 181 23.21 23.95 13.36
C LEU A 181 24.65 23.80 12.88
N ASN A 182 25.12 24.70 11.99
CA ASN A 182 26.51 24.69 11.56
C ASN A 182 27.46 25.05 12.70
N ASP A 183 27.06 25.94 13.61
CA ASP A 183 27.88 26.34 14.74
C ASP A 183 27.91 25.24 15.81
N TYR A 184 26.78 24.56 16.05
CA TYR A 184 26.73 23.37 16.90
C TYR A 184 27.64 22.26 16.36
N LYS A 185 27.57 21.95 15.05
CA LYS A 185 28.44 20.96 14.41
C LYS A 185 29.93 21.29 14.57
N LYS A 186 30.31 22.57 14.42
CA LYS A 186 31.70 23.01 14.64
C LYS A 186 32.12 22.79 16.09
N SER A 187 31.29 23.20 17.05
CA SER A 187 31.57 23.00 18.47
C SER A 187 31.72 21.51 18.81
N GLU A 188 30.90 20.65 18.19
CA GLU A 188 30.94 19.20 18.38
C GLU A 188 32.24 18.59 17.82
N MET A 189 32.68 19.01 16.63
CA MET A 189 33.98 18.60 16.09
C MET A 189 35.14 19.02 17.01
N ASP A 190 35.09 20.22 17.59
CA ASP A 190 36.13 20.68 18.51
C ASP A 190 36.10 19.92 19.85
N MET A 191 34.91 19.60 20.36
CA MET A 191 34.76 18.72 21.52
C MET A 191 35.33 17.32 21.25
N LEU A 192 35.07 16.74 20.09
CA LEU A 192 35.61 15.43 19.70
C LEU A 192 37.13 15.47 19.58
N ARG A 193 37.70 16.54 19.00
CA ARG A 193 39.16 16.75 18.96
C ARG A 193 39.76 16.85 20.35
N GLN A 194 39.09 17.52 21.28
CA GLN A 194 39.56 17.62 22.66
C GLN A 194 39.47 16.28 23.41
N ARG A 195 38.36 15.55 23.26
CA ARG A 195 38.21 14.21 23.83
C ARG A 195 39.28 13.27 23.31
N LEU A 196 39.53 13.28 22.00
CA LEU A 196 40.54 12.46 21.37
C LEU A 196 41.97 12.70 21.91
N LYS A 197 42.27 13.94 22.33
CA LYS A 197 43.57 14.27 22.94
C LYS A 197 43.70 13.78 24.38
N LYS A 198 42.58 13.61 25.08
CA LYS A 198 42.53 13.18 26.49
C LYS A 198 42.41 11.67 26.63
N GLU A 199 41.78 11.02 25.65
CA GLU A 199 41.50 9.60 25.66
C GLU A 199 42.79 8.78 25.60
N LYS A 200 42.88 7.77 26.45
CA LYS A 200 44.04 6.87 26.52
C LYS A 200 43.72 5.49 25.97
N ASP A 201 42.45 5.09 26.03
CA ASP A 201 42.02 3.80 25.55
C ASP A 201 42.04 3.77 24.02
N PRO A 202 42.76 2.80 23.41
CA PRO A 202 42.97 2.80 21.96
C PRO A 202 41.68 2.57 21.19
N GLU A 203 40.78 1.70 21.68
CA GLU A 203 39.52 1.39 21.02
C GLU A 203 38.57 2.60 21.01
N GLU A 204 38.42 3.29 22.15
CA GLU A 204 37.60 4.49 22.25
C GLU A 204 38.20 5.66 21.43
N ALA A 205 39.52 5.79 21.42
CA ALA A 205 40.20 6.76 20.57
C ALA A 205 39.94 6.49 19.07
N GLU A 206 39.88 5.24 18.64
CA GLU A 206 39.52 4.88 17.26
C GLU A 206 38.06 5.19 16.94
N LYS A 207 37.13 4.89 17.85
CA LYS A 207 35.71 5.26 17.70
C LYS A 207 35.54 6.78 17.55
N LEU A 208 36.21 7.56 18.40
CA LEU A 208 36.20 9.03 18.34
C LEU A 208 36.82 9.57 17.05
N LYS A 209 37.95 9.00 16.59
CA LYS A 209 38.55 9.34 15.29
C LYS A 209 37.59 9.04 14.14
N GLY A 210 36.96 7.87 14.15
CA GLY A 210 35.99 7.47 13.13
C GLY A 210 34.82 8.45 13.04
N LEU A 211 34.27 8.87 14.19
CA LEU A 211 33.19 9.84 14.25
C LEU A 211 33.64 11.22 13.74
N LEU A 212 34.82 11.70 14.15
CA LEU A 212 35.39 12.95 13.66
C LEU A 212 35.59 12.94 12.13
N VAL A 213 36.11 11.85 11.57
CA VAL A 213 36.29 11.68 10.13
C VAL A 213 34.95 11.73 9.39
N LYS A 214 33.91 11.07 9.92
CA LYS A 214 32.55 11.11 9.36
C LYS A 214 32.02 12.55 9.34
N MET A 215 32.17 13.29 10.44
CA MET A 215 31.72 14.69 10.52
C MET A 215 32.46 15.61 9.55
N VAL A 216 33.79 15.53 9.50
CA VAL A 216 34.60 16.35 8.58
C VAL A 216 34.27 16.02 7.12
N SER A 217 34.09 14.74 6.80
CA SER A 217 33.69 14.30 5.46
C SER A 217 32.32 14.85 5.07
N ALA A 218 31.33 14.76 5.97
CA ALA A 218 30.00 15.31 5.75
C ALA A 218 30.02 16.82 5.55
N GLU A 219 30.76 17.57 6.37
CA GLU A 219 30.91 19.01 6.22
C GLU A 219 31.54 19.38 4.86
N LYS A 220 32.60 18.67 4.46
CA LYS A 220 33.25 18.88 3.16
C LYS A 220 32.30 18.60 1.99
N GLN A 221 31.49 17.54 2.07
CA GLN A 221 30.49 17.24 1.05
C GLN A 221 29.42 18.33 0.96
N ASP A 222 28.94 18.84 2.09
CA ASP A 222 27.95 19.91 2.13
C ASP A 222 28.51 21.23 1.60
N GLN A 223 29.76 21.57 1.92
CA GLN A 223 30.47 22.71 1.31
C GLN A 223 30.59 22.54 -0.22
N GLU A 224 30.91 21.35 -0.71
CA GLU A 224 30.97 21.09 -2.15
C GLU A 224 29.60 21.23 -2.83
N LYS A 225 28.52 20.77 -2.19
CA LYS A 225 27.14 20.96 -2.68
C LYS A 225 26.78 22.44 -2.75
N LYS A 226 27.01 23.20 -1.67
CA LYS A 226 26.76 24.65 -1.60
C LYS A 226 27.52 25.40 -2.68
N ARG A 227 28.79 25.05 -2.89
CA ARG A 227 29.64 25.63 -3.94
C ARG A 227 29.06 25.41 -5.33
N LYS A 228 28.63 24.19 -5.67
CA LYS A 228 27.98 23.89 -6.96
C LYS A 228 26.69 24.68 -7.13
N GLN A 229 25.87 24.74 -6.09
CA GLN A 229 24.62 25.50 -6.12
C GLN A 229 24.88 26.99 -6.32
N ALA A 230 25.87 27.57 -5.63
CA ALA A 230 26.28 28.96 -5.80
C ALA A 230 26.70 29.23 -7.25
N LEU A 231 27.55 28.39 -7.84
CA LEU A 231 27.98 28.51 -9.23
C LEU A 231 26.79 28.49 -10.20
N PHE A 232 25.84 27.57 -10.00
CA PHE A 232 24.63 27.52 -10.84
C PHE A 232 23.72 28.73 -10.62
N ARG A 233 23.63 29.25 -9.39
CA ARG A 233 22.88 30.48 -9.09
C ARG A 233 23.51 31.69 -9.76
N GLU A 234 24.83 31.84 -9.73
CA GLU A 234 25.56 32.91 -10.41
C GLU A 234 25.33 32.86 -11.92
N ARG A 235 25.47 31.68 -12.53
CA ARG A 235 25.21 31.52 -13.97
C ARG A 235 23.75 31.84 -14.33
N LYS A 236 22.79 31.45 -13.48
CA LYS A 236 21.38 31.77 -13.67
C LYS A 236 21.10 33.28 -13.55
N LYS A 237 21.79 33.98 -12.64
CA LYS A 237 21.70 35.45 -12.52
C LYS A 237 22.23 36.15 -13.76
N GLN A 238 23.42 35.76 -14.24
CA GLN A 238 24.00 36.29 -15.48
C GLN A 238 23.07 36.09 -16.68
N GLU A 239 22.48 34.90 -16.82
CA GLU A 239 21.54 34.65 -17.92
C GLU A 239 20.26 35.49 -17.77
N ALA A 240 19.74 35.65 -16.54
CA ALA A 240 18.57 36.51 -16.31
C ALA A 240 18.84 37.98 -16.68
N GLU A 241 20.05 38.49 -16.44
CA GLU A 241 20.46 39.84 -16.86
C GLU A 241 20.52 39.96 -18.39
N LEU A 242 21.09 38.96 -19.08
CA LEU A 242 21.11 38.93 -20.54
C LEU A 242 19.69 38.83 -21.15
N VAL A 243 18.80 38.06 -20.51
CA VAL A 243 17.41 37.96 -20.92
C VAL A 243 16.69 39.28 -20.73
N LYS A 244 16.97 40.00 -19.64
CA LYS A 244 16.46 41.36 -19.43
C LYS A 244 16.92 42.33 -20.52
N GLN A 245 18.12 42.11 -21.09
CA GLN A 245 18.64 42.85 -22.25
C GLN A 245 18.02 42.41 -23.60
N GLY A 246 17.19 41.36 -23.61
CA GLY A 246 16.48 40.87 -24.81
C GLY A 246 17.04 39.58 -25.40
N LYS A 247 18.03 38.94 -24.77
CA LYS A 247 18.47 37.59 -25.18
C LYS A 247 17.36 36.57 -24.91
N THR A 248 17.28 35.52 -25.72
CA THR A 248 16.38 34.40 -25.45
C THR A 248 16.82 33.63 -24.20
N PRO A 249 15.88 33.24 -23.31
CA PRO A 249 16.23 32.54 -22.08
C PRO A 249 16.82 31.17 -22.35
N TYR A 250 18.05 30.97 -21.90
CA TYR A 250 18.77 29.71 -22.05
C TYR A 250 18.94 28.96 -20.73
N PHE A 251 18.44 27.73 -20.68
CA PHE A 251 18.57 26.85 -19.51
C PHE A 251 19.65 25.80 -19.76
N LEU A 252 20.67 25.80 -18.90
CA LEU A 252 21.79 24.86 -19.06
C LEU A 252 21.34 23.41 -18.96
N LYS A 253 21.82 22.62 -19.92
CA LYS A 253 21.66 21.16 -19.93
C LYS A 253 22.42 20.52 -18.76
N ARG A 254 22.04 19.29 -18.38
CA ARG A 254 22.73 18.53 -17.33
C ARG A 254 24.22 18.33 -17.63
N SER A 255 24.58 18.12 -18.90
CA SER A 255 25.96 17.97 -19.36
C SER A 255 26.78 19.26 -19.19
N GLU A 256 26.19 20.42 -19.50
CA GLU A 256 26.83 21.73 -19.36
C GLU A 256 27.03 22.09 -17.89
N LYS A 257 26.05 21.82 -17.02
CA LYS A 257 26.20 21.97 -15.57
C LYS A 257 27.39 21.16 -15.04
N ARG A 258 27.57 19.94 -15.52
CA ARG A 258 28.73 19.09 -15.17
C ARG A 258 30.05 19.68 -15.69
N LYS A 259 30.07 20.22 -16.91
CA LYS A 259 31.26 20.89 -17.47
C LYS A 259 31.64 22.12 -16.64
N LEU A 260 30.67 22.93 -16.23
CA LEU A 260 30.90 24.08 -15.38
C LEU A 260 31.49 23.70 -14.01
N ASP A 261 30.93 22.70 -13.32
CA ASP A 261 31.51 22.21 -12.06
C ASP A 261 32.92 21.63 -12.28
N LEU A 262 33.18 20.97 -13.41
CA LEU A 262 34.50 20.45 -13.75
C LEU A 262 35.52 21.58 -13.97
N MET A 263 35.13 22.64 -14.68
CA MET A 263 35.95 23.84 -14.89
C MET A 263 36.31 24.50 -13.55
N ASP A 264 35.32 24.76 -12.69
CA ASP A 264 35.54 25.32 -11.35
C ASP A 264 36.44 24.45 -10.47
N ARG A 265 36.35 23.12 -10.59
CA ARG A 265 37.27 22.21 -9.90
C ARG A 265 38.69 22.37 -10.42
N TYR A 266 38.89 22.35 -11.74
CA TYR A 266 40.23 22.44 -12.30
C TYR A 266 40.87 23.80 -12.08
N GLU A 267 40.09 24.89 -12.06
CA GLU A 267 40.59 26.23 -11.71
C GLU A 267 41.09 26.30 -10.26
N LYS A 268 40.42 25.61 -9.33
CA LYS A 268 40.85 25.51 -7.92
C LYS A 268 42.05 24.59 -7.73
N LEU A 269 42.34 23.72 -8.67
CA LEU A 269 43.49 22.83 -8.65
C LEU A 269 44.68 23.52 -9.31
N GLY A 270 45.88 23.37 -8.75
CA GLY A 270 47.10 23.89 -9.37
C GLY A 270 47.45 23.14 -10.66
N ALA A 271 48.12 23.81 -11.62
CA ALA A 271 48.46 23.24 -12.93
C ALA A 271 49.09 21.83 -12.84
N LYS A 272 50.10 21.64 -11.98
CA LYS A 272 50.75 20.34 -11.75
C LYS A 272 49.78 19.22 -11.31
N SER A 273 48.77 19.57 -10.52
CA SER A 273 47.76 18.62 -10.05
C SER A 273 46.73 18.29 -11.13
N VAL A 274 46.36 19.28 -11.95
CA VAL A 274 45.51 19.10 -13.13
C VAL A 274 46.21 18.18 -14.14
N ASP A 275 47.47 18.44 -14.45
CA ASP A 275 48.27 17.60 -15.37
C ASP A 275 48.35 16.15 -14.89
N ARG A 276 48.60 15.94 -13.59
CA ARG A 276 48.61 14.60 -13.00
C ARG A 276 47.25 13.90 -13.12
N ILE A 277 46.15 14.62 -12.95
CA ILE A 277 44.80 14.06 -13.11
C ILE A 277 44.51 13.71 -14.57
N LEU A 278 44.88 14.61 -15.50
CA LEU A 278 44.75 14.39 -16.93
C LEU A 278 45.61 13.22 -17.41
N GLU A 279 46.84 13.09 -16.90
CA GLU A 279 47.72 11.96 -17.21
C GLU A 279 47.13 10.63 -16.72
N LYS A 280 46.63 10.59 -15.47
CA LYS A 280 45.90 9.42 -14.95
C LYS A 280 44.67 9.09 -15.80
N ARG A 281 43.93 10.11 -16.25
CA ARG A 281 42.76 9.94 -17.13
C ARG A 281 43.16 9.42 -18.51
N ARG A 282 44.23 9.96 -19.11
CA ARG A 282 44.81 9.49 -20.37
C ARG A 282 45.23 8.03 -20.26
N LYS A 283 45.99 7.66 -19.23
CA LYS A 283 46.40 6.26 -18.95
C LYS A 283 45.20 5.32 -18.78
N LYS A 284 44.14 5.76 -18.09
CA LYS A 284 42.92 4.95 -17.94
C LYS A 284 42.16 4.79 -19.25
N ASN A 285 42.10 5.85 -20.07
CA ASN A 285 41.46 5.78 -21.39
C ASN A 285 42.26 4.89 -22.34
N THR A 286 43.58 5.05 -22.44
CA THR A 286 44.41 4.18 -23.29
C THR A 286 44.34 2.72 -22.88
N ALA A 287 44.27 2.42 -21.58
CA ALA A 287 44.07 1.05 -21.09
C ALA A 287 42.71 0.46 -21.50
N LYS A 288 41.64 1.28 -21.50
CA LYS A 288 40.31 0.87 -21.99
C LYS A 288 40.33 0.66 -23.50
N ASP A 289 40.91 1.58 -24.26
CA ASP A 289 41.01 1.49 -25.71
C ASP A 289 41.82 0.25 -26.12
N ARG A 290 42.88 -0.08 -25.36
CA ARG A 290 43.66 -1.31 -25.54
C ARG A 290 42.84 -2.58 -25.33
N LYS A 291 41.79 -2.57 -24.51
CA LYS A 291 40.88 -3.72 -24.35
C LYS A 291 40.04 -3.96 -25.62
N HIS A 292 39.75 -2.90 -26.37
CA HIS A 292 38.97 -2.97 -27.61
C HIS A 292 39.84 -3.21 -28.86
N LEU A 293 41.17 -3.15 -28.72
CA LEU A 293 42.09 -3.51 -29.78
C LEU A 293 42.24 -5.04 -29.85
N PRO A 294 42.16 -5.66 -31.04
CA PRO A 294 42.38 -7.09 -31.18
C PRO A 294 43.79 -7.44 -30.70
N PHE A 295 43.91 -8.50 -29.89
CA PHE A 295 45.23 -8.99 -29.47
C PHE A 295 46.00 -9.39 -30.73
N LYS A 296 47.13 -8.72 -30.99
CA LYS A 296 48.08 -9.16 -32.01
C LYS A 296 48.43 -10.61 -31.66
N ARG A 297 47.99 -11.58 -32.48
CA ARG A 297 48.37 -12.98 -32.31
C ARG A 297 49.90 -13.00 -32.21
N ARG A 298 50.45 -13.61 -31.16
CA ARG A 298 51.88 -13.90 -31.08
C ARG A 298 52.18 -14.76 -32.30
N SER A 299 52.72 -14.17 -33.36
CA SER A 299 53.31 -14.94 -34.44
C SER A 299 54.47 -15.69 -33.81
N ALA A 300 54.35 -17.02 -33.76
CA ALA A 300 55.44 -17.90 -33.44
C ALA A 300 56.52 -17.73 -34.52
N GLU A 301 57.63 -17.12 -34.14
CA GLU A 301 58.95 -17.37 -34.72
C GLU A 301 59.73 -18.22 -33.73
#